data_AF-A0A962ZEE4-F1
#
_entry.id   AF-A0A962ZEE4-F1
#
_cell.length_a   1.000
_cell.length_b   1.000
_cell.length_c   1.000
_cell.angle_alpha   90.00
_cell.angle_beta   90.00
_cell.angle_gamma   90.00
#
_symmetry.space_group_name_H-M   'P 1'
#
loop_
_entity.id
_entity.type
_entity.pdbx_description
1 polymer ?
#
loop_
_entity_poly.entity_id
_entity_poly.type
_entity_poly.pdbx_seq_one_letter_code
_entity_poly.pdbx_strand_id
1 'polypeptide(L)'
;MSLVIFYGILLFVPVVTSALVRKKYARIAGFLLAVVLSSVLMSSAVITTWLVSEWRLEQRIAVLDRDGDGFFSPDEEATWTEEERHSMDVHIGDGGRNVFAAIIFPVFSAAYSFIVVGVYWVVSMFKQRRKNA
;
A
#
# COMPACT_ATOMS: atom_id res chain seq x y z
N MET A 1 -14.17 5.22 -5.30
CA MET A 1 -13.04 6.16 -5.11
C MET A 1 -11.95 5.76 -6.10
N SER A 2 -11.46 6.66 -6.95
CA SER A 2 -10.40 6.31 -7.90
C SER A 2 -9.10 5.99 -7.15
N LEU A 3 -8.28 5.08 -7.68
CA LEU A 3 -6.97 4.74 -7.12
C LEU A 3 -6.10 5.99 -6.92
N VAL A 4 -6.22 6.97 -7.82
CA VAL A 4 -5.53 8.26 -7.73
C VAL A 4 -5.89 9.02 -6.44
N ILE A 5 -7.19 9.08 -6.09
CA ILE A 5 -7.64 9.75 -4.87
C ILE A 5 -7.13 8.99 -3.64
N PHE A 6 -7.17 7.65 -3.67
CA PHE A 6 -6.66 6.81 -2.58
C PHE A 6 -5.16 7.07 -2.32
N TYR A 7 -4.33 6.97 -3.36
CA TYR A 7 -2.90 7.25 -3.23
C TYR A 7 -2.61 8.71 -2.87
N GLY A 8 -3.42 9.65 -3.37
CA GLY A 8 -3.35 11.06 -3.00
C GLY A 8 -3.56 11.29 -1.50
N ILE A 9 -4.53 10.60 -0.88
CA ILE A 9 -4.76 10.65 0.57
C ILE A 9 -3.58 10.07 1.33
N LEU A 10 -3.00 8.96 0.87
CA LEU A 10 -1.85 8.32 1.51
C LEU A 10 -0.63 9.25 1.60
N LEU A 11 -0.44 10.16 0.64
CA LEU A 11 0.65 11.14 0.69
C LEU A 11 0.58 12.08 1.90
N PHE A 12 -0.61 12.33 2.44
CA PHE A 12 -0.80 13.18 3.62
C PHE A 12 -0.65 12.43 4.95
N VAL A 13 -0.58 11.10 4.94
CA VAL A 13 -0.47 10.29 6.17
C VAL A 13 0.70 10.72 7.05
N PRO A 14 1.94 10.89 6.54
CA PRO A 14 3.05 11.31 7.38
C PRO A 14 2.84 12.68 8.03
N VAL A 15 2.17 13.61 7.34
CA VAL A 15 1.87 14.95 7.88
C VAL A 15 0.84 14.88 9.01
N VAL A 16 -0.25 14.12 8.81
CA VAL A 16 -1.30 13.95 9.83
C VAL A 16 -0.73 13.21 11.04
N THR A 17 -0.02 12.11 10.83
CA THR A 17 0.64 11.35 11.90
C THR A 17 1.63 12.22 12.66
N SER A 18 2.43 13.02 11.96
CA SER A 18 3.35 13.98 12.58
C SER A 18 2.64 14.97 13.50
N ALA A 19 1.54 15.56 13.03
CA ALA A 19 0.76 16.52 13.78
C ALA A 19 0.12 15.90 15.04
N LEU A 20 -0.33 14.65 14.96
CA LEU A 20 -0.92 13.92 16.09
C LEU A 20 0.14 13.51 17.11
N VAL A 21 1.27 12.95 16.66
CA VAL A 21 2.34 12.47 17.55
C VAL A 21 3.01 13.63 18.27
N ARG A 22 3.28 14.74 17.59
CA ARG A 22 3.92 15.92 18.18
C ARG A 22 3.10 16.57 19.30
N LYS A 23 1.77 16.39 19.34
CA LYS A 23 0.93 16.86 20.45
C LYS A 23 1.24 16.16 21.78
N LYS A 24 1.66 14.89 21.73
CA LYS A 24 1.89 14.05 22.92
C LYS A 24 3.37 13.81 23.21
N TYR A 25 4.18 13.70 22.16
CA TYR A 25 5.59 13.36 22.26
C TYR A 25 6.42 14.42 21.55
N ALA A 26 7.06 15.29 22.34
CA ALA A 26 8.09 16.18 21.85
C ALA A 26 9.43 15.41 21.78
N ARG A 27 10.35 15.85 20.89
CA ARG A 27 11.73 15.33 20.71
C ARG A 27 11.82 14.07 19.83
N ILE A 28 13.00 13.43 19.84
CA ILE A 28 13.41 12.39 18.89
C ILE A 28 12.53 11.14 18.93
N ALA A 29 12.01 10.77 20.10
CA ALA A 29 11.08 9.66 20.24
C ALA A 29 9.78 9.90 19.46
N GLY A 30 9.23 11.12 19.51
CA GLY A 30 8.05 11.48 18.72
C GLY A 30 8.33 11.51 17.22
N PHE A 31 9.54 11.93 16.82
CA PHE A 31 9.96 11.88 15.42
C PHE A 31 10.00 10.43 14.91
N LEU A 32 10.72 9.54 15.60
CA LEU A 32 10.84 8.13 15.20
C LEU A 32 9.47 7.44 15.19
N LEU A 33 8.63 7.69 16.21
CA LEU A 33 7.28 7.14 16.26
C LEU A 33 6.43 7.62 15.07
N ALA A 34 6.53 8.88 14.67
CA ALA A 34 5.79 9.40 13.52
C ALA A 34 6.27 8.77 12.20
N VAL A 35 7.58 8.55 12.02
CA VAL A 35 8.13 7.85 10.85
C VAL A 35 7.62 6.41 10.78
N VAL A 36 7.79 5.64 11.86
CA VAL A 36 7.38 4.23 11.89
C VAL A 36 5.88 4.09 11.68
N LEU A 37 5.07 4.87 12.42
CA LEU A 37 3.62 4.75 12.34
C LEU A 37 3.08 5.14 10.96
N SER A 38 3.62 6.21 10.35
CA SER A 38 3.18 6.61 9.00
C SER A 38 3.61 5.61 7.94
N SER A 39 4.83 5.08 8.03
CA SER A 39 5.31 4.03 7.10
C SER A 39 4.47 2.77 7.20
N VAL A 40 4.16 2.32 8.43
CA VAL A 40 3.30 1.14 8.66
C VAL A 40 1.90 1.38 8.09
N LEU A 41 1.28 2.54 8.37
CA LEU A 41 -0.07 2.85 7.87
C LEU A 41 -0.13 2.90 6.34
N MET A 42 0.87 3.50 5.70
CA MET A 42 0.93 3.56 4.24
C MET A 42 1.12 2.16 3.64
N SER A 43 2.09 1.40 4.16
CA SER A 43 2.38 0.05 3.70
C SER A 43 1.19 -0.88 3.91
N SER A 44 0.54 -0.84 5.08
CA SER A 44 -0.62 -1.67 5.37
C SER A 44 -1.76 -1.38 4.40
N ALA A 45 -2.02 -0.11 4.09
CA ALA A 45 -3.08 0.26 3.15
C ALA A 45 -2.86 -0.31 1.74
N VAL A 46 -1.61 -0.28 1.25
CA VAL A 46 -1.25 -0.87 -0.06
C VAL A 46 -1.28 -2.39 -0.03
N ILE A 47 -0.71 -3.01 1.01
CA ILE A 47 -0.72 -4.47 1.19
C ILE A 47 -2.17 -4.99 1.26
N THR A 48 -3.04 -4.35 2.04
CA THR A 48 -4.45 -4.75 2.12
C THR A 48 -5.15 -4.62 0.78
N THR A 49 -4.90 -3.54 0.02
CA THR A 49 -5.50 -3.37 -1.31
C THR A 49 -5.02 -4.45 -2.28
N TRP A 50 -3.74 -4.81 -2.22
CA TRP A 50 -3.17 -5.90 -3.00
C TRP A 50 -3.78 -7.25 -2.61
N LEU A 51 -3.83 -7.61 -1.32
CA LEU A 51 -4.43 -8.86 -0.85
C LEU A 51 -5.91 -9.00 -1.27
N VAL A 52 -6.67 -7.91 -1.22
CA VAL A 52 -8.06 -7.91 -1.70
C VAL A 52 -8.14 -8.12 -3.20
N SER A 53 -7.20 -7.55 -3.97
CA SER A 53 -7.14 -7.78 -5.42
C SER A 53 -6.77 -9.22 -5.76
N GLU A 54 -5.83 -9.80 -5.01
CA GLU A 54 -5.40 -11.19 -5.17
C GLU A 54 -6.55 -12.14 -4.86
N TRP A 55 -7.20 -11.95 -3.71
CA TRP A 55 -8.36 -12.76 -3.32
C TRP A 55 -9.49 -12.72 -4.36
N ARG A 56 -9.76 -11.56 -4.97
CA ARG A 56 -10.76 -11.46 -6.04
C ARG A 56 -10.33 -12.15 -7.33
N LEU A 57 -9.03 -12.13 -7.63
CA LEU A 57 -8.46 -12.81 -8.79
C LEU A 57 -8.54 -14.32 -8.62
N GLU A 58 -8.14 -14.83 -7.46
CA GLU A 58 -8.27 -16.24 -7.08
C GLU A 58 -9.73 -16.71 -7.15
N GLN A 59 -10.69 -15.91 -6.66
CA GLN A 59 -12.11 -16.23 -6.78
C GLN A 59 -12.59 -16.34 -8.23
N ARG A 60 -12.09 -15.50 -9.14
CA ARG A 60 -12.43 -15.58 -10.57
C ARG A 60 -11.84 -16.84 -11.19
N ILE A 61 -10.61 -17.20 -10.81
CA ILE A 61 -9.90 -18.35 -11.35
C ILE A 61 -10.47 -19.67 -10.85
N ALA A 62 -10.89 -19.73 -9.59
CA ALA A 62 -11.52 -20.91 -9.01
C ALA A 62 -12.82 -21.30 -9.73
N VAL A 63 -13.47 -20.38 -10.44
CA VAL A 63 -14.68 -20.67 -11.24
C VAL A 63 -14.35 -21.20 -12.64
N LEU A 64 -13.09 -21.08 -13.08
CA LEU A 64 -12.63 -21.60 -14.37
C LEU A 64 -12.45 -23.12 -14.37
N ASP A 65 -12.25 -23.70 -13.19
CA ASP A 65 -12.29 -25.14 -12.93
C ASP A 65 -13.76 -25.56 -12.87
N ARG A 66 -14.26 -26.16 -13.96
CA ARG A 66 -15.70 -26.41 -14.12
C ARG A 66 -16.13 -27.74 -13.53
N ASP A 67 -15.24 -28.72 -13.51
CA ASP A 67 -15.49 -30.04 -12.94
C ASP A 67 -15.04 -30.15 -11.46
N GLY A 68 -14.26 -29.19 -10.98
CA GLY A 68 -13.82 -29.08 -9.59
C GLY A 68 -12.68 -30.04 -9.26
N ASP A 69 -11.94 -30.51 -10.25
CA ASP A 69 -10.85 -31.48 -10.07
C ASP A 69 -9.51 -30.83 -9.68
N GLY A 70 -9.45 -29.50 -9.69
CA GLY A 70 -8.28 -28.70 -9.33
C GLY A 70 -7.26 -28.52 -10.47
N PHE A 71 -7.56 -28.98 -11.68
CA PHE A 71 -6.76 -28.81 -12.88
C PHE A 71 -7.57 -28.11 -13.97
N PHE A 72 -6.88 -27.57 -14.98
CA PHE A 72 -7.52 -26.98 -16.15
C PHE A 72 -7.27 -27.88 -17.35
N SER A 73 -8.33 -28.50 -17.88
CA SER A 73 -8.24 -29.33 -19.07
C SER A 73 -8.23 -28.47 -20.35
N PRO A 74 -7.61 -28.91 -21.45
CA PRO A 74 -7.65 -28.19 -22.73
C PRO A 74 -9.08 -27.95 -23.25
N ASP A 75 -10.01 -28.84 -22.91
CA ASP A 75 -11.42 -28.73 -23.28
C ASP A 75 -12.12 -27.61 -22.49
N GLU A 76 -11.75 -27.40 -21.22
CA GLU A 76 -12.23 -26.26 -20.43
C GLU A 76 -11.62 -24.94 -20.90
N GLU A 77 -10.31 -24.91 -21.16
CA GLU A 77 -9.62 -23.72 -21.69
C GLU A 77 -10.22 -23.25 -23.04
N ALA A 78 -10.68 -24.19 -23.87
CA ALA A 78 -11.36 -23.90 -25.13
C ALA A 78 -12.70 -23.17 -24.93
N THR A 79 -13.31 -23.31 -23.75
CA THR A 79 -14.59 -22.69 -23.40
C THR A 79 -14.46 -21.38 -22.62
N TRP A 80 -13.24 -20.96 -22.30
CA TRP A 80 -12.99 -19.68 -21.64
C TRP A 80 -13.24 -18.51 -22.57
N THR A 81 -14.00 -17.54 -22.07
CA THR A 81 -14.15 -16.22 -22.64
C THR A 81 -12.84 -15.44 -22.64
N GLU A 82 -12.78 -14.36 -23.41
CA GLU A 82 -11.59 -13.50 -23.48
C GLU A 82 -11.26 -12.84 -22.13
N GLU A 83 -12.27 -12.49 -21.31
CA GLU A 83 -12.07 -11.94 -19.97
C GLU A 83 -11.49 -12.97 -18.99
N GLU A 84 -11.89 -14.24 -19.12
CA GLU A 84 -11.38 -15.35 -18.29
C GLU A 84 -9.93 -15.66 -18.63
N ARG A 85 -9.59 -15.72 -19.92
CA ARG A 85 -8.20 -15.86 -20.39
C ARG A 85 -7.32 -14.71 -19.90
N HIS A 86 -7.81 -13.47 -19.99
CA HIS A 86 -7.08 -12.33 -19.47
C HIS A 86 -6.85 -12.43 -17.95
N SER A 87 -7.85 -12.89 -17.18
CA SER A 87 -7.71 -13.06 -15.73
C SER A 87 -6.66 -14.12 -15.38
N MET A 88 -6.60 -15.22 -16.14
CA MET A 88 -5.57 -16.26 -15.99
C MET A 88 -4.17 -15.73 -16.32
N ASP A 89 -4.02 -15.01 -17.44
CA ASP A 89 -2.75 -14.39 -17.83
C ASP A 89 -2.23 -13.42 -16.76
N VAL A 90 -3.13 -12.64 -16.14
CA VAL A 90 -2.79 -11.73 -15.04
C VAL A 90 -2.29 -12.51 -13.84
N HIS A 91 -2.91 -13.64 -13.48
CA HIS A 91 -2.48 -14.44 -12.33
C HIS A 91 -1.12 -15.11 -12.54
N ILE A 92 -0.87 -15.65 -13.73
CA ILE A 92 0.44 -16.24 -14.07
C ILE A 92 1.53 -15.16 -14.11
N GLY A 93 1.21 -13.96 -14.59
CA GLY A 93 2.13 -12.83 -14.72
C GLY A 93 2.38 -12.02 -13.44
N ASP A 94 1.70 -12.30 -12.32
CA ASP A 94 1.60 -11.34 -11.20
C ASP A 94 2.82 -11.27 -10.26
N GLY A 95 3.90 -12.01 -10.54
CA GLY A 95 5.09 -12.04 -9.68
C GLY A 95 5.67 -10.64 -9.37
N GLY A 96 5.56 -9.69 -10.31
CA GLY A 96 6.01 -8.32 -10.12
C GLY A 96 5.18 -7.51 -9.11
N ARG A 97 3.86 -7.72 -9.05
CA ARG A 97 2.95 -7.01 -8.12
C ARG A 97 3.21 -7.45 -6.68
N ASN A 98 3.47 -8.74 -6.48
CA ASN A 98 3.78 -9.32 -5.18
C ASN A 98 5.06 -8.71 -4.60
N VAL A 99 6.14 -8.68 -5.40
CA VAL A 99 7.41 -8.06 -5.00
C VAL A 99 7.24 -6.56 -4.73
N PHE A 100 6.46 -5.87 -5.57
CA PHE A 100 6.21 -4.46 -5.37
C PHE A 100 5.48 -4.17 -4.05
N ALA A 101 4.34 -4.84 -3.80
CA ALA A 101 3.51 -4.58 -2.63
C ALA A 101 4.17 -5.01 -1.32
N ALA A 102 4.88 -6.15 -1.32
CA ALA A 102 5.45 -6.74 -0.11
C ALA A 102 6.84 -6.20 0.25
N ILE A 103 7.64 -5.78 -0.73
CA ILE A 103 9.06 -5.42 -0.51
C ILE A 103 9.34 -3.98 -0.92
N ILE A 104 9.06 -3.62 -2.17
CA ILE A 104 9.46 -2.32 -2.72
C ILE A 104 8.69 -1.19 -2.02
N PHE A 105 7.36 -1.28 -1.98
CA PHE A 105 6.52 -0.22 -1.43
C PHE A 105 6.80 0.08 0.05
N PRO A 106 7.00 -0.92 0.93
CA PRO A 106 7.40 -0.66 2.32
C PRO A 106 8.72 0.10 2.48
N VAL A 107 9.71 -0.17 1.63
CA VAL A 107 11.00 0.55 1.66
C VAL A 107 10.80 2.00 1.25
N PHE A 108 10.08 2.24 0.15
CA PHE A 108 9.80 3.60 -0.32
C PHE A 108 8.89 4.37 0.63
N SER A 109 7.90 3.72 1.25
CA SER A 109 7.03 4.37 2.24
C SER A 109 7.83 4.80 3.47
N ALA A 110 8.77 3.97 3.94
CA ALA A 110 9.65 4.32 5.05
C ALA A 110 10.54 5.53 4.71
N ALA A 111 11.16 5.52 3.54
CA ALA A 111 11.99 6.64 3.06
C ALA A 111 11.17 7.93 2.89
N TYR A 112 10.00 7.85 2.27
CA TYR A 112 9.08 8.98 2.11
C TYR A 112 8.63 9.53 3.46
N SER A 113 8.17 8.66 4.37
CA SER A 113 7.79 9.04 5.73
C SER A 113 8.92 9.74 6.46
N PHE A 114 10.15 9.23 6.37
CA PHE A 114 11.32 9.85 7.00
C PHE A 114 11.53 11.29 6.51
N ILE A 115 11.49 11.49 5.19
CA ILE A 115 11.68 12.82 4.57
C ILE A 115 10.56 13.78 5.01
N VAL A 116 9.29 13.40 4.85
CA VAL A 116 8.15 14.28 5.13
C VAL A 116 8.06 14.63 6.61
N VAL A 117 8.23 13.64 7.50
CA VAL A 117 8.27 13.86 8.94
C VAL A 117 9.45 14.77 9.30
N GLY A 118 10.62 14.59 8.66
CA GLY A 118 11.80 15.44 8.83
C GLY A 118 11.52 16.90 8.51
N VAL A 119 10.99 17.16 7.31
CA VAL A 119 10.59 18.51 6.87
C VAL A 119 9.56 19.11 7.84
N TYR A 120 8.53 18.35 8.21
CA TYR A 120 7.51 18.82 9.15
C TYR A 120 8.11 19.22 10.50
N TRP A 121 9.05 18.42 11.03
CA TRP A 121 9.69 18.69 12.31
C TRP A 121 10.53 19.95 12.29
N VAL A 122 11.33 20.12 11.23
CA VAL A 122 12.19 21.29 11.01
C VAL A 122 11.35 22.56 10.90
N VAL A 123 10.32 22.57 10.04
CA VAL A 123 9.40 23.72 9.88
C VAL A 123 8.75 24.09 11.21
N SER A 124 8.29 23.10 11.94
CA SER A 124 7.62 23.32 13.22
C SER A 124 8.59 23.78 14.31
N MET A 125 9.88 23.40 14.26
CA MET A 125 10.91 23.96 15.14
C MET A 125 11.14 25.45 14.87
N PHE A 126 11.28 25.84 13.60
CA PHE A 126 11.41 27.27 13.23
C PHE A 126 10.19 28.08 13.69
N LYS A 127 8.99 27.53 13.53
CA LYS A 127 7.75 28.18 14.00
C LYS A 127 7.71 28.37 15.51
N GLN A 128 8.19 27.40 16.29
CA GLN A 128 8.27 27.52 17.75
C GLN A 128 9.32 28.55 18.18
N ARG A 129 10.49 28.58 17.54
CA ARG A 129 11.52 29.59 17.83
C ARG A 129 11.03 31.01 17.57
N ARG A 130 10.32 31.24 16.46
CA ARG A 130 9.77 32.56 16.12
C ARG A 130 8.65 33.02 17.06
N LYS A 131 7.89 32.10 17.67
CA LYS A 131 6.85 32.45 18.65
C LYS A 131 7.40 32.83 20.02
N ASN A 132 8.62 32.38 20.33
CA ASN A 132 9.27 32.57 21.62
C ASN A 132 10.35 33.67 21.59
N ALA A 133 10.54 34.34 20.46
CA ALA A 133 11.42 35.49 20.26
C ALA A 133 10.58 36.76 20.18
#